data_AF-A0A1K2IU87-F1
#
_entry.id   AF-A0A1K2IU87-F1
#
_cell.length_a   1.000
_cell.length_b   1.000
_cell.length_c   1.000
_cell.angle_alpha   90.00
_cell.angle_beta   90.00
_cell.angle_gamma   90.00
#
_symmetry.space_group_name_H-M   'P 1'
#
loop_
_entity.id
_entity.type
_entity.pdbx_description
1 polymer ?
#
loop_
_entity_poly.entity_id
_entity_poly.type
_entity_poly.pdbx_seq_one_letter_code
_entity_poly.pdbx_strand_id
1 'polypeptide(L)'
;MKLILSFITAFILFFQTDLEALRNSYSKANSSNENTQAFINTAEKQSGSDAVTNGYKAAAQIMEAKIVKHNRKALVKAGATNLESIIKSNPNNIELRLIRLSVQENIPKIVGYRGGLKDDKAFILSNYSKQNAAMKSYIKKFAVQSKTMSDTEKASLK
;
A
#
# COMPACT_ATOMS: atom_id res chain seq x y z
N MET A 1 43.19 35.76 10.89
CA MET A 1 42.94 34.87 9.73
C MET A 1 42.57 33.51 10.30
N LYS A 2 41.28 33.17 10.22
CA LYS A 2 40.71 32.21 9.27
C LYS A 2 40.87 30.76 9.75
N LEU A 3 39.70 30.12 9.92
CA LEU A 3 39.43 28.68 9.76
C LEU A 3 39.65 27.76 10.98
N ILE A 4 38.67 27.71 11.89
CA ILE A 4 38.18 26.43 12.46
C ILE A 4 36.68 26.58 12.74
N LEU A 5 35.84 26.54 11.71
CA LEU A 5 34.38 26.41 11.84
C LEU A 5 33.88 25.71 10.58
N SER A 6 34.22 24.43 10.43
CA SER A 6 33.74 23.62 9.31
C SER A 6 33.69 22.15 9.70
N PHE A 7 32.76 21.79 10.59
CA PHE A 7 32.29 20.41 10.80
C PHE A 7 30.87 20.39 11.38
N ILE A 8 29.97 21.23 10.87
CA ILE A 8 28.52 21.12 11.15
C ILE A 8 27.76 21.22 9.82
N THR A 9 28.05 20.32 8.89
CA THR A 9 27.24 20.15 7.69
C THR A 9 27.29 18.68 7.26
N ALA A 10 26.22 17.95 7.62
CA ALA A 10 25.65 16.80 6.91
C ALA A 10 25.22 15.68 7.87
N PHE A 11 24.24 15.96 8.73
CA PHE A 11 23.33 14.92 9.20
C PHE A 11 21.91 15.47 9.14
N ILE A 12 21.45 15.76 7.92
CA ILE A 12 20.01 15.90 7.68
C ILE A 12 19.47 14.48 7.75
N LEU A 13 19.10 14.04 8.95
CA LEU A 13 18.23 12.89 9.14
C LEU A 13 16.95 13.20 8.37
N PHE A 14 16.74 12.54 7.23
CA PHE A 14 15.41 12.44 6.65
C PHE A 14 14.56 11.67 7.65
N PHE A 15 13.84 12.40 8.51
CA PHE A 15 12.83 11.84 9.40
C PHE A 15 11.63 11.39 8.56
N GLN A 16 11.75 10.21 7.95
CA GLN A 16 10.63 9.55 7.31
C GLN A 16 9.75 8.94 8.40
N THR A 17 8.45 9.23 8.35
CA THR A 17 7.52 8.59 9.28
C THR A 17 7.36 7.10 8.95
N ASP A 18 7.04 6.31 9.97
CA ASP A 18 6.70 4.89 9.87
C ASP A 18 5.69 4.59 8.74
N LEU A 19 4.62 5.39 8.66
CA LEU A 19 3.60 5.26 7.63
C LEU A 19 4.11 5.64 6.22
N GLU A 20 4.97 6.65 6.10
CA GLU A 20 5.61 6.96 4.82
C GLU A 20 6.57 5.87 4.37
N ALA A 21 7.26 5.20 5.29
CA ALA A 21 8.09 4.02 4.99
C ALA A 21 7.24 2.90 4.36
N LEU A 22 6.09 2.60 4.96
CA LEU A 22 5.15 1.64 4.40
C LEU A 22 4.67 2.04 3.00
N ARG A 23 4.19 3.28 2.84
CA ARG A 23 3.67 3.79 1.56
C ARG A 23 4.71 3.70 0.45
N ASN A 24 5.93 4.12 0.73
CA ASN A 24 7.03 4.13 -0.23
C ASN A 24 7.46 2.71 -0.62
N SER A 25 7.60 1.81 0.36
CA SER A 25 7.97 0.41 0.11
C SER A 25 6.86 -0.34 -0.65
N TYR A 26 5.60 -0.16 -0.24
CA TYR A 26 4.43 -0.78 -0.88
C TYR A 26 4.28 -0.38 -2.35
N SER A 27 4.52 0.89 -2.69
CA SER A 27 4.42 1.39 -4.07
C SER A 27 5.37 0.70 -5.06
N LYS A 28 6.42 0.05 -4.56
CA LYS A 28 7.43 -0.68 -5.35
C LYS A 28 7.32 -2.19 -5.18
N ALA A 29 6.49 -2.67 -4.25
CA ALA A 29 6.53 -4.05 -3.77
C ALA A 29 6.28 -5.07 -4.88
N ASN A 30 5.48 -4.73 -5.91
CA ASN A 30 5.20 -5.63 -7.02
C ASN A 30 6.27 -5.66 -8.13
N SER A 31 7.32 -4.83 -8.07
CA SER A 31 8.32 -4.71 -9.13
C SER A 31 9.32 -5.88 -9.17
N SER A 32 9.60 -6.54 -8.05
CA SER A 32 10.45 -7.74 -7.98
C SER A 32 10.22 -8.51 -6.67
N ASN A 33 10.83 -9.70 -6.54
CA ASN A 33 10.78 -10.45 -5.28
C ASN A 33 11.53 -9.74 -4.16
N GLU A 34 12.65 -9.08 -4.47
CA GLU A 34 13.43 -8.29 -3.51
C GLU A 34 12.62 -7.11 -2.98
N ASN A 35 11.89 -6.41 -3.86
CA ASN A 35 11.00 -5.33 -3.45
C ASN A 35 9.81 -5.84 -2.62
N THR A 36 9.27 -7.02 -2.96
CA THR A 36 8.24 -7.66 -2.14
C THR A 36 8.78 -7.98 -0.74
N GLN A 37 9.97 -8.56 -0.63
CA GLN A 37 10.61 -8.87 0.66
C GLN A 37 10.93 -7.60 1.45
N ALA A 38 11.41 -6.54 0.79
CA ALA A 38 11.66 -5.26 1.44
C ALA A 38 10.39 -4.68 2.06
N PHE A 39 9.25 -4.76 1.36
CA PHE A 39 7.96 -4.32 1.89
C PHE A 39 7.49 -5.16 3.09
N ILE A 40 7.63 -6.49 3.03
CA ILE A 40 7.30 -7.37 4.16
C ILE A 40 8.11 -6.98 5.39
N ASN A 41 9.43 -6.87 5.24
CA ASN A 41 10.32 -6.46 6.33
C ASN A 41 10.00 -5.05 6.86
N THR A 42 9.61 -4.12 5.98
CA THR A 42 9.16 -2.79 6.40
C THR A 42 7.91 -2.88 7.26
N ALA A 43 6.91 -3.68 6.86
CA ALA A 43 5.65 -3.85 7.57
C ALA A 43 5.79 -4.55 8.93
N GLU A 44 6.64 -5.58 9.02
CA GLU A 44 6.92 -6.31 10.26
C GLU A 44 7.55 -5.42 11.34
N LYS A 45 8.40 -4.46 10.94
CA LYS A 45 9.09 -3.54 11.87
C LYS A 45 8.18 -2.44 12.43
N GLN A 46 6.98 -2.25 11.88
CA GLN A 46 6.09 -1.17 12.31
C GLN A 46 5.45 -1.50 13.66
N SER A 47 5.64 -0.62 14.64
CA SER A 47 4.96 -0.71 15.95
C SER A 47 3.54 -0.12 15.92
N GLY A 48 3.22 0.68 14.90
CA GLY A 48 1.90 1.28 14.71
C GLY A 48 0.76 0.25 14.70
N SER A 49 -0.35 0.63 15.32
CA SER A 49 -1.57 -0.17 15.45
C SER A 49 -2.81 0.52 14.85
N ASP A 50 -2.62 1.65 14.17
CA ASP A 50 -3.69 2.31 13.44
C ASP A 50 -4.19 1.44 12.28
N ALA A 51 -5.42 1.71 11.84
CA ALA A 51 -6.09 0.90 10.83
C ALA A 51 -5.29 0.79 9.52
N VAL A 52 -4.65 1.88 9.08
CA VAL A 52 -3.90 1.89 7.81
C VAL A 52 -2.62 1.07 7.93
N THR A 53 -1.87 1.23 9.03
CA THR A 53 -0.69 0.40 9.31
C THR A 53 -1.05 -1.09 9.35
N ASN A 54 -2.16 -1.45 10.00
CA ASN A 54 -2.64 -2.83 10.01
C ASN A 54 -3.09 -3.30 8.61
N GLY A 55 -3.64 -2.41 7.78
CA GLY A 55 -3.95 -2.68 6.38
C GLY A 55 -2.71 -3.03 5.57
N TYR A 56 -1.60 -2.31 5.76
CA TYR A 56 -0.31 -2.64 5.14
C TYR A 56 0.27 -3.96 5.65
N LYS A 57 0.17 -4.25 6.96
CA LYS A 57 0.57 -5.56 7.52
C LYS A 57 -0.23 -6.71 6.91
N ALA A 58 -1.55 -6.54 6.75
CA ALA A 58 -2.38 -7.54 6.08
C ALA A 58 -1.99 -7.70 4.60
N ALA A 59 -1.68 -6.61 3.89
CA ALA A 59 -1.18 -6.67 2.53
C ALA A 59 0.18 -7.38 2.43
N ALA A 60 1.10 -7.12 3.37
CA ALA A 60 2.39 -7.81 3.46
C ALA A 60 2.21 -9.32 3.62
N GLN A 61 1.33 -9.75 4.53
CA GLN A 61 0.98 -11.16 4.73
C GLN A 61 0.46 -11.83 3.46
N ILE A 62 -0.32 -11.12 2.65
CA ILE A 62 -0.77 -11.62 1.35
C ILE A 62 0.39 -11.73 0.37
N MET A 63 1.28 -10.74 0.35
CA MET A 63 2.43 -10.67 -0.55
C MET A 63 3.54 -11.66 -0.19
N GLU A 64 3.63 -12.13 1.06
CA GLU A 64 4.50 -13.26 1.45
C GLU A 64 4.26 -14.50 0.59
N ALA A 65 3.02 -14.71 0.13
CA ALA A 65 2.69 -15.78 -0.80
C ALA A 65 3.39 -15.67 -2.17
N LYS A 66 4.06 -14.56 -2.49
CA LYS A 66 4.93 -14.46 -3.68
C LYS A 66 6.35 -14.96 -3.42
N ILE A 67 6.79 -14.96 -2.16
CA ILE A 67 8.15 -15.34 -1.75
C ILE A 67 8.21 -16.82 -1.35
N VAL A 68 7.22 -17.28 -0.58
CA VAL A 68 7.27 -18.64 -0.04
C VAL A 68 6.86 -19.71 -1.05
N LYS A 69 7.45 -20.90 -0.93
CA LYS A 69 7.15 -22.06 -1.79
C LYS A 69 5.91 -22.84 -1.33
N HIS A 70 5.65 -22.90 -0.03
CA HIS A 70 4.57 -23.67 0.58
C HIS A 70 3.54 -22.74 1.26
N ASN A 71 2.35 -23.26 1.58
CA ASN A 71 1.30 -22.53 2.33
C ASN A 71 0.81 -21.20 1.72
N ARG A 72 1.13 -20.93 0.46
CA ARG A 72 0.75 -19.70 -0.27
C ARG A 72 -0.74 -19.36 -0.15
N LYS A 73 -1.62 -20.35 -0.35
CA LYS A 73 -3.08 -20.15 -0.26
C LYS A 73 -3.52 -19.75 1.15
N ALA A 74 -2.91 -20.32 2.19
CA ALA A 74 -3.23 -20.01 3.57
C ALA A 74 -2.83 -18.56 3.91
N LEU A 75 -1.64 -18.12 3.49
CA LEU A 75 -1.17 -16.74 3.64
C LEU A 75 -2.12 -15.74 2.98
N VAL A 76 -2.49 -15.97 1.72
CA VAL A 76 -3.43 -15.10 1.02
C VAL A 76 -4.78 -15.06 1.73
N LYS A 77 -5.31 -16.22 2.15
CA LYS A 77 -6.61 -16.29 2.85
C LYS A 77 -6.56 -15.55 4.19
N ALA A 78 -5.50 -15.75 4.98
CA ALA A 78 -5.36 -15.13 6.29
C ALA A 78 -5.22 -13.61 6.17
N GLY A 79 -4.31 -13.13 5.31
CA GLY A 79 -4.14 -11.70 5.09
C GLY A 79 -5.37 -11.05 4.45
N ALA A 80 -6.07 -11.72 3.53
CA ALA A 80 -7.34 -11.24 2.98
C ALA A 80 -8.42 -11.11 4.07
N THR A 81 -8.53 -12.11 4.95
CA THR A 81 -9.48 -12.06 6.09
C THR A 81 -9.18 -10.89 7.00
N ASN A 82 -7.90 -10.66 7.32
CA ASN A 82 -7.47 -9.53 8.15
C ASN A 82 -7.79 -8.19 7.48
N LEU A 83 -7.46 -8.04 6.19
CA LEU A 83 -7.71 -6.81 5.43
C LEU A 83 -9.21 -6.50 5.35
N GLU A 84 -10.05 -7.50 5.08
CA GLU A 84 -11.51 -7.34 5.06
C GLU A 84 -12.07 -6.93 6.42
N SER A 85 -11.57 -7.52 7.51
CA SER A 85 -11.98 -7.14 8.87
C SER A 85 -11.64 -5.67 9.17
N ILE A 86 -10.42 -5.24 8.83
CA ILE A 86 -9.98 -3.85 9.03
C ILE A 86 -10.85 -2.88 8.21
N ILE A 87 -11.15 -3.21 6.95
CA ILE A 87 -11.98 -2.38 6.07
C ILE A 87 -13.42 -2.31 6.57
N LYS A 88 -13.97 -3.43 7.05
CA LYS A 88 -15.34 -3.46 7.61
C LYS A 88 -15.49 -2.47 8.77
N SER A 89 -14.47 -2.36 9.61
CA SER A 89 -14.46 -1.40 10.74
C SER A 89 -14.06 0.02 10.32
N ASN A 90 -13.51 0.21 9.12
CA ASN A 90 -13.04 1.50 8.61
C ASN A 90 -13.52 1.76 7.16
N PRO A 91 -14.83 1.70 6.88
CA PRO A 91 -15.35 1.59 5.52
C PRO A 91 -15.07 2.83 4.64
N ASN A 92 -14.86 3.98 5.27
CA ASN A 92 -14.65 5.27 4.61
C ASN A 92 -13.17 5.64 4.43
N ASN A 93 -12.23 4.79 4.86
CA ASN A 93 -10.81 5.09 4.72
C ASN A 93 -10.33 4.74 3.30
N ILE A 94 -10.07 5.77 2.48
CA ILE A 94 -9.71 5.59 1.06
C ILE A 94 -8.41 4.82 0.84
N GLU A 95 -7.44 4.92 1.74
CA GLU A 95 -6.14 4.24 1.62
C GLU A 95 -6.30 2.73 1.82
N LEU A 96 -7.16 2.32 2.76
CA LEU A 96 -7.51 0.90 2.91
C LEU A 96 -8.24 0.33 1.68
N ARG A 97 -9.15 1.12 1.07
CA ARG A 97 -9.81 0.73 -0.18
C ARG A 97 -8.81 0.62 -1.34
N LEU A 98 -7.82 1.52 -1.39
CA LEU A 98 -6.74 1.47 -2.37
C LEU A 98 -5.86 0.22 -2.19
N ILE A 99 -5.51 -0.12 -0.94
CA ILE A 99 -4.76 -1.33 -0.60
C ILE A 99 -5.52 -2.57 -1.09
N ARG A 100 -6.82 -2.69 -0.76
CA ARG A 100 -7.63 -3.83 -1.19
C ARG A 100 -7.76 -3.94 -2.71
N LEU A 101 -8.03 -2.83 -3.41
CA LEU A 101 -8.06 -2.81 -4.87
C LEU A 101 -6.75 -3.33 -5.46
N SER A 102 -5.62 -2.79 -5.02
CA SER A 102 -4.26 -3.17 -5.46
C SER A 102 -3.97 -4.65 -5.20
N VAL A 103 -4.31 -5.16 -4.03
CA VAL A 103 -4.09 -6.58 -3.70
C VAL A 103 -4.96 -7.49 -4.55
N GLN A 104 -6.27 -7.22 -4.61
CA GLN A 104 -7.23 -8.08 -5.30
C GLN A 104 -6.96 -8.16 -6.82
N GLU A 105 -6.49 -7.08 -7.44
CA GLU A 105 -6.21 -7.09 -8.88
C GLU A 105 -4.95 -7.90 -9.24
N ASN A 106 -4.03 -8.09 -8.28
CA ASN A 106 -2.75 -8.78 -8.47
C ASN A 106 -2.75 -10.25 -8.04
N ILE A 107 -3.82 -10.73 -7.37
CA ILE A 107 -3.95 -12.13 -6.97
C ILE A 107 -4.54 -12.99 -8.11
N PRO A 108 -4.06 -14.22 -8.31
CA PRO A 108 -4.64 -15.16 -9.27
C PRO A 108 -6.14 -15.39 -9.05
N LYS A 109 -6.91 -15.44 -10.14
CA LYS A 109 -8.39 -15.59 -10.10
C LYS A 109 -8.85 -16.82 -9.31
N ILE A 110 -8.09 -17.92 -9.34
CA ILE A 110 -8.39 -19.17 -8.63
C ILE A 110 -8.48 -19.03 -7.10
N VAL A 111 -7.92 -17.96 -6.52
CA VAL A 111 -7.98 -17.70 -5.08
C VAL A 111 -9.33 -17.10 -4.66
N GLY A 112 -10.07 -16.47 -5.57
CA GLY A 112 -11.42 -15.94 -5.31
C GLY A 112 -11.46 -14.61 -4.53
N TYR A 113 -10.33 -14.01 -4.18
CA TYR A 113 -10.28 -12.72 -3.47
C TYR A 113 -10.36 -11.52 -4.44
N ARG A 114 -11.54 -11.27 -5.02
CA ARG A 114 -11.75 -10.22 -6.05
C ARG A 114 -13.06 -9.44 -5.94
N GLY A 115 -13.85 -9.68 -4.88
CA GLY A 115 -15.20 -9.13 -4.75
C GLY A 115 -15.25 -7.60 -4.57
N GLY A 116 -14.17 -6.98 -4.11
CA GLY A 116 -14.11 -5.54 -3.82
C GLY A 116 -13.68 -4.66 -4.99
N LEU A 117 -13.19 -5.23 -6.10
CA LEU A 117 -12.58 -4.47 -7.21
C LEU A 117 -13.47 -3.35 -7.75
N LYS A 118 -14.76 -3.64 -8.01
CA LYS A 118 -15.70 -2.66 -8.56
C LYS A 118 -16.01 -1.56 -7.54
N ASP A 119 -16.28 -1.95 -6.31
CA ASP A 119 -16.72 -1.04 -5.25
C ASP A 119 -15.58 -0.15 -4.77
N ASP A 120 -14.36 -0.68 -4.66
CA ASP A 120 -13.17 0.09 -4.28
C ASP A 120 -12.82 1.11 -5.35
N LYS A 121 -12.84 0.71 -6.63
CA LYS A 121 -12.64 1.63 -7.74
C LYS A 121 -13.66 2.78 -7.70
N ALA A 122 -14.94 2.47 -7.61
CA ALA A 122 -16.00 3.48 -7.57
C ALA A 122 -15.86 4.40 -6.35
N PHE A 123 -15.54 3.84 -5.18
CA PHE A 123 -15.32 4.61 -3.95
C PHE A 123 -14.12 5.56 -4.08
N ILE A 124 -13.01 5.08 -4.62
CA ILE A 124 -11.79 5.89 -4.80
C ILE A 124 -12.07 7.04 -5.76
N LEU A 125 -12.66 6.77 -6.93
CA LEU A 125 -12.97 7.81 -7.93
C LEU A 125 -13.91 8.89 -7.36
N SER A 126 -14.97 8.49 -6.65
CA SER A 126 -15.96 9.42 -6.09
C SER A 126 -15.47 10.23 -4.88
N ASN A 127 -14.44 9.76 -4.16
CA ASN A 127 -13.92 10.43 -2.96
C ASN A 127 -12.52 11.03 -3.15
N TYR A 128 -11.91 10.85 -4.31
CA TYR A 128 -10.59 11.39 -4.63
C TYR A 128 -10.51 12.92 -4.48
N SER A 129 -11.52 13.66 -4.94
CA SER A 129 -11.53 15.14 -4.88
C SER A 129 -11.49 15.68 -3.45
N LYS A 130 -12.02 14.91 -2.48
CA LYS A 130 -12.08 15.24 -1.05
C LYS A 130 -10.76 15.02 -0.30
N GLN A 131 -9.79 14.38 -0.93
CA GLN A 131 -8.52 14.06 -0.30
C GLN A 131 -7.55 15.25 -0.30
N ASN A 132 -6.64 15.26 0.67
CA ASN A 132 -5.53 16.20 0.70
C ASN A 132 -4.52 15.91 -0.43
N ALA A 133 -3.62 16.86 -0.69
CA ALA A 133 -2.65 16.77 -1.79
C ALA A 133 -1.75 15.52 -1.70
N ALA A 134 -1.31 15.15 -0.50
CA ALA A 134 -0.45 13.98 -0.29
C ALA A 134 -1.18 12.67 -0.68
N MET A 135 -2.41 12.49 -0.21
CA MET A 135 -3.21 11.32 -0.52
C MET A 135 -3.64 11.28 -1.99
N LYS A 136 -3.95 12.43 -2.60
CA LYS A 136 -4.20 12.53 -4.04
C LYS A 136 -2.98 12.04 -4.84
N SER A 137 -1.78 12.54 -4.51
CA SER A 137 -0.54 12.12 -5.14
C SER A 137 -0.30 10.61 -4.97
N TYR A 138 -0.56 10.08 -3.78
CA TYR A 138 -0.44 8.66 -3.50
C TYR A 138 -1.39 7.80 -4.35
N ILE A 139 -2.68 8.15 -4.39
CA ILE A 139 -3.69 7.46 -5.20
C ILE A 139 -3.29 7.46 -6.68
N LYS A 140 -2.82 8.59 -7.23
CA LYS A 140 -2.37 8.66 -8.63
C LYS A 140 -1.26 7.67 -8.94
N LYS A 141 -0.26 7.55 -8.06
CA LYS A 141 0.87 6.60 -8.24
C LYS A 141 0.39 5.15 -8.36
N PHE A 142 -0.66 4.78 -7.62
CA PHE A 142 -1.28 3.46 -7.74
C PHE A 142 -2.18 3.34 -8.96
N ALA A 143 -2.99 4.35 -9.24
CA ALA A 143 -3.93 4.33 -10.36
C ALA A 143 -3.22 4.12 -11.71
N VAL A 144 -2.04 4.70 -11.91
CA VAL A 144 -1.21 4.50 -13.11
C VAL A 144 -0.89 3.01 -13.33
N GLN A 145 -0.64 2.28 -12.25
CA GLN A 145 -0.29 0.86 -12.28
C GLN A 145 -1.51 -0.06 -12.26
N SER A 146 -2.71 0.47 -12.05
CA SER A 146 -3.92 -0.33 -11.86
C SER A 146 -4.36 -1.02 -13.15
N LYS A 147 -4.71 -2.30 -13.00
CA LYS A 147 -5.31 -3.15 -14.05
C LYS A 147 -6.82 -3.00 -14.13
N THR A 148 -7.44 -2.44 -13.09
CA THR A 148 -8.89 -2.34 -12.92
C THR A 148 -9.44 -0.98 -13.36
N MET A 149 -8.62 0.07 -13.28
CA MET A 149 -8.96 1.41 -13.77
C MET A 149 -8.67 1.53 -15.27
N SER A 150 -9.62 2.06 -16.02
CA SER A 150 -9.45 2.47 -17.42
C SER A 150 -8.64 3.75 -17.56
N ASP A 151 -8.16 4.05 -18.76
CA ASP A 151 -7.36 5.26 -19.00
C ASP A 151 -8.17 6.54 -18.77
N THR A 152 -9.46 6.54 -19.12
CA THR A 152 -10.38 7.66 -18.82
C THR A 152 -10.54 7.86 -17.31
N GLU A 153 -10.69 6.77 -16.54
CA GLU A 153 -10.79 6.84 -15.07
C GLU A 153 -9.48 7.36 -14.46
N LYS A 154 -8.31 6.88 -14.94
CA LYS A 154 -7.00 7.39 -14.51
C LYS A 154 -6.85 8.88 -14.81
N ALA A 155 -7.26 9.31 -16.00
CA ALA A 155 -7.22 10.71 -16.42
C ALA A 155 -8.16 11.63 -15.62
N SER A 156 -9.19 11.07 -14.96
CA SER A 156 -10.11 11.83 -14.10
C SER A 156 -9.50 12.22 -12.75
N LEU A 157 -8.40 11.58 -12.34
CA LEU A 157 -7.68 11.84 -11.09
C LEU A 157 -6.75 13.07 -11.23
N LYS A 158 -7.34 14.25 -11.49
CA LYS A 158 -6.61 15.52 -11.64
C LYS A 158 -6.46 16.25 -10.31
#